data_AF-A0A074RMG7-F1
#
_entry.id   AF-A0A074RMG7-F1
#
_cell.length_a   1.000
_cell.length_b   1.000
_cell.length_c   1.000
_cell.angle_alpha   90.00
_cell.angle_beta   90.00
_cell.angle_gamma   90.00
#
_symmetry.space_group_name_H-M   'P 1'
#
loop_
_entity.id
_entity.type
_entity.pdbx_description
1 polymer ?
#
loop_
_entity_poly.entity_id
_entity_poly.type
_entity_poly.pdbx_seq_one_letter_code
_entity_poly.pdbx_strand_id
1 'polypeptide(L)'
;MHQLDIYQRTSLSADATNTGLEALEKLSRLGIEGNTSTFINLAQSIKTSTVDAALRLSLDPKTTRRLIKNGPAVMKGCVRLIRAAIVRDSNVAPAVSHECGYACFMLLVSTLNTCLLDRCNQLNQALKFYNTVTHTSLQVLLSASLSRAIETQVKISNVGGDCDSILGWPSSTGRSRLAPLLTRDDAMVLLNLLWDFRKELLKAMLSTSPPGLAGLMFLFLRSLRTQPSLRSQEWELIKCKLHELALRYMLLGEEHWDQHLFMDEILNQIDSSDRVWGMQSKYADVEDSRSILRAFIDVLSNHTRRTFPMNTPYILLRLIVMSVHFDSQDLLPEVMEGSIEYAWAMLIRVNGRVDMGPFVQGFFGSLKMLIIPIHNEPYQLTDTTQDQVINALHNTDVLDLVARVIAGLKPGPRISSPVSDRNDASLQHMFRFLAMVCEIVPEEQSADCFQDCVLDWLKFDNYMHINAFGLMPAQ
;
A
#
# COMPACT_ATOMS: atom_id res chain seq x y z
N MET A 1 4.76 -9.65 23.69
CA MET A 1 3.59 -9.82 22.81
C MET A 1 3.49 -11.29 22.45
N HIS A 2 2.50 -12.01 22.99
CA HIS A 2 2.21 -13.36 22.53
C HIS A 2 1.72 -13.27 21.08
N GLN A 3 2.32 -14.02 20.16
CA GLN A 3 1.76 -14.22 18.81
C GLN A 3 0.33 -14.71 18.99
N LEU A 4 -0.62 -13.87 18.62
CA LEU A 4 -2.04 -14.22 18.61
C LEU A 4 -2.24 -15.21 17.46
N ASP A 5 -2.21 -16.50 17.80
CA ASP A 5 -2.54 -17.65 16.95
C ASP A 5 -4.06 -17.69 16.64
N ILE A 6 -4.65 -16.52 16.32
CA ILE A 6 -6.09 -16.28 16.13
C ILE A 6 -6.60 -16.85 14.80
N TYR A 7 -5.70 -17.26 13.90
CA TYR A 7 -6.05 -17.57 12.52
C TYR A 7 -6.23 -19.05 12.20
N GLN A 8 -6.12 -19.93 13.21
CA GLN A 8 -6.49 -21.34 13.04
C GLN A 8 -8.01 -21.50 12.95
N ARG A 9 -8.44 -22.51 12.18
CA ARG A 9 -9.85 -22.84 11.90
C ARG A 9 -10.54 -23.38 13.16
N THR A 10 -10.82 -22.53 14.15
CA THR A 10 -11.48 -22.93 15.40
C THR A 10 -12.91 -22.44 15.43
N SER A 11 -13.87 -23.37 15.43
CA SER A 11 -15.26 -23.04 15.78
C SER A 11 -15.31 -22.58 17.24
N LEU A 12 -15.93 -21.43 17.49
CA LEU A 12 -16.09 -20.92 18.85
C LEU A 12 -16.99 -21.86 19.68
N SER A 13 -16.69 -21.98 20.97
CA SER A 13 -17.61 -22.61 21.92
C SER A 13 -18.86 -21.76 22.10
N ALA A 14 -19.92 -22.33 22.66
CA ALA A 14 -21.16 -21.60 22.97
C ALA A 14 -20.87 -20.42 23.92
N ASP A 15 -20.03 -20.61 24.94
CA ASP A 15 -19.67 -19.57 25.91
C ASP A 15 -18.85 -18.45 25.28
N ALA A 16 -17.88 -18.79 24.42
CA ALA A 16 -17.11 -17.80 23.67
C ALA A 16 -17.99 -17.00 22.70
N THR A 17 -18.99 -17.67 22.09
CA THR A 17 -19.99 -17.03 21.23
C THR A 17 -20.83 -16.03 22.01
N ASN A 18 -21.35 -16.42 23.18
CA ASN A 18 -22.15 -15.55 24.03
C ASN A 18 -21.34 -14.34 24.53
N THR A 19 -20.12 -14.59 25.00
CA THR A 19 -19.19 -13.53 25.44
C THR A 19 -18.91 -12.52 24.32
N GLY A 20 -18.66 -13.01 23.10
CA GLY A 20 -18.44 -12.14 21.94
C GLY A 20 -19.68 -11.32 21.56
N LEU A 21 -20.88 -11.88 21.70
CA LEU A 21 -22.14 -11.17 21.42
C LEU A 21 -22.39 -10.06 22.41
N GLU A 22 -22.20 -10.32 23.70
CA GLU A 22 -22.28 -9.30 24.74
C GLU A 22 -21.27 -8.17 24.50
N ALA A 23 -20.05 -8.53 24.06
CA ALA A 23 -19.04 -7.56 23.70
C ALA A 23 -19.45 -6.69 22.50
N LEU A 24 -19.99 -7.29 21.43
CA LEU A 24 -20.52 -6.52 20.29
C LEU A 24 -21.68 -5.60 20.71
N GLU A 25 -22.55 -6.04 21.62
CA GLU A 25 -23.64 -5.21 22.12
C GLU A 25 -23.12 -4.01 22.90
N LYS A 26 -22.13 -4.21 23.79
CA LYS A 26 -21.47 -3.11 24.52
C LYS A 26 -20.86 -2.08 23.56
N LEU A 27 -20.15 -2.55 22.53
CA LEU A 27 -19.57 -1.68 21.50
C LEU A 27 -20.65 -0.95 20.67
N SER A 28 -21.73 -1.64 20.32
CA SER A 28 -22.86 -1.06 19.59
C SER A 28 -23.54 0.05 20.39
N ARG A 29 -23.76 -0.17 21.69
CA ARG A 29 -24.32 0.85 22.61
C ARG A 29 -23.42 2.08 22.65
N LEU A 30 -22.11 1.90 22.72
CA LEU A 30 -21.15 3.01 22.67
C LEU A 30 -21.24 3.81 21.35
N GLY A 31 -21.52 3.16 20.22
CA GLY A 31 -21.71 3.83 18.93
C GLY A 31 -22.99 4.67 18.84
N ILE A 32 -24.02 4.31 19.61
CA ILE A 32 -25.33 4.96 19.60
C ILE A 32 -25.42 6.06 20.67
N GLU A 33 -24.72 5.90 21.80
CA GLU A 33 -24.82 6.79 22.96
C GLU A 33 -24.51 8.26 22.60
N GLY A 34 -25.44 9.16 22.93
CA GLY A 34 -25.29 10.59 22.68
C GLY A 34 -24.77 11.36 23.89
N ASN A 35 -24.94 10.80 25.09
CA ASN A 35 -24.58 11.46 26.35
C ASN A 35 -23.10 11.25 26.69
N THR A 36 -22.36 12.35 26.87
CA THR A 36 -20.92 12.36 27.18
C THR A 36 -20.58 11.62 28.49
N SER A 37 -21.40 11.75 29.53
CA SER A 37 -21.15 11.09 30.83
C SER A 37 -21.32 9.56 30.73
N THR A 38 -22.39 9.12 30.07
CA THR A 38 -22.65 7.69 29.81
C THR A 38 -21.59 7.11 28.88
N PHE A 39 -21.15 7.87 27.88
CA PHE A 39 -20.06 7.48 26.99
C PHE A 39 -18.76 7.21 27.75
N ILE A 40 -18.33 8.11 28.64
CA ILE A 40 -17.10 7.93 29.43
C ILE A 40 -17.17 6.67 30.27
N ASN A 41 -18.28 6.46 30.98
CA ASN A 41 -18.48 5.27 31.81
C ASN A 41 -18.46 3.97 30.99
N LEU A 42 -19.13 3.97 29.83
CA LEU A 42 -19.13 2.83 28.92
C LEU A 42 -17.74 2.57 28.33
N ALA A 43 -17.02 3.60 27.90
CA ALA A 43 -15.68 3.48 27.35
C ALA A 43 -14.70 2.90 28.38
N GLN A 44 -14.74 3.38 29.63
CA GLN A 44 -13.93 2.84 30.74
C GLN A 44 -14.26 1.39 31.09
N SER A 45 -15.50 0.94 30.83
CA SER A 45 -15.89 -0.45 31.06
C SER A 45 -15.38 -1.42 29.98
N ILE A 46 -14.94 -0.91 28.83
CA ILE A 46 -14.46 -1.73 27.70
C ILE A 46 -12.97 -1.99 27.87
N LYS A 47 -12.65 -3.21 28.27
CA LYS A 47 -11.29 -3.73 28.37
C LYS A 47 -10.85 -4.36 27.05
N THR A 48 -9.53 -4.53 26.86
CA THR A 48 -8.95 -5.26 25.71
C THR A 48 -9.62 -6.63 25.51
N SER A 49 -9.87 -7.37 26.60
CA SER A 49 -10.54 -8.68 26.54
C SER A 49 -11.95 -8.63 25.96
N THR A 50 -12.67 -7.52 26.14
CA THR A 50 -14.00 -7.31 25.55
C THR A 50 -13.87 -7.18 24.03
N VAL A 51 -12.92 -6.37 23.56
CA VAL A 51 -12.68 -6.16 22.13
C VAL A 51 -12.15 -7.43 21.48
N ASP A 52 -11.26 -8.17 22.14
CA ASP A 52 -10.76 -9.46 21.66
C ASP A 52 -11.88 -10.50 21.51
N ALA A 53 -12.81 -10.56 22.46
CA ALA A 53 -13.96 -11.45 22.36
C ALA A 53 -14.86 -11.09 21.16
N ALA A 54 -15.09 -9.81 20.93
CA ALA A 54 -15.83 -9.32 19.75
C ALA A 54 -15.07 -9.59 18.44
N LEU A 55 -13.75 -9.40 18.42
CA LEU A 55 -12.90 -9.67 17.25
C LEU A 55 -12.92 -11.16 16.91
N ARG A 56 -12.74 -12.05 17.88
CA ARG A 56 -12.84 -13.51 17.67
C ARG A 56 -14.22 -13.90 17.14
N LEU A 57 -15.29 -13.31 17.68
CA LEU A 57 -16.64 -13.53 17.15
C LEU A 57 -16.77 -13.07 15.69
N SER A 58 -16.17 -11.94 15.33
CA SER A 58 -16.22 -11.42 13.94
C SER A 58 -15.54 -12.33 12.92
N LEU A 59 -14.63 -13.20 13.38
CA LEU A 59 -13.90 -14.17 12.57
C LEU A 59 -14.60 -15.53 12.48
N ASP A 60 -15.72 -15.75 13.16
CA ASP A 60 -16.52 -16.98 13.04
C ASP A 60 -17.52 -16.87 11.86
N PRO A 61 -17.44 -17.76 10.85
CA PRO A 61 -18.39 -17.79 9.74
C PRO A 61 -19.86 -17.89 10.16
N LYS A 62 -20.15 -18.51 11.32
CA LYS A 62 -21.53 -18.74 11.78
C LYS A 62 -22.19 -17.47 12.33
N THR A 63 -21.40 -16.50 12.79
CA THR A 63 -21.87 -15.29 13.47
C THR A 63 -21.92 -14.08 12.53
N THR A 64 -21.36 -14.20 11.32
CA THR A 64 -21.25 -13.15 10.30
C THR A 64 -22.55 -12.38 10.07
N ARG A 65 -23.70 -13.07 10.03
CA ARG A 65 -25.02 -12.41 9.87
C ARG A 65 -25.38 -11.50 11.04
N ARG A 66 -25.01 -11.88 12.27
CA ARG A 66 -25.23 -11.05 13.47
C ARG A 66 -24.31 -9.84 13.46
N LEU A 67 -23.07 -10.02 13.02
CA LEU A 67 -22.11 -8.94 12.82
C LEU A 67 -22.65 -7.90 11.83
N ILE A 68 -23.21 -8.32 10.69
CA ILE A 68 -23.78 -7.40 9.69
C ILE A 68 -24.92 -6.56 10.27
N LYS A 69 -25.83 -7.20 11.00
CA LYS A 69 -27.00 -6.51 11.59
C LYS A 69 -26.58 -5.37 12.53
N ASN A 70 -25.55 -5.60 13.34
CA ASN A 70 -25.05 -4.60 14.31
C ASN A 70 -23.88 -3.77 13.76
N GLY A 71 -23.41 -4.06 12.55
CA GLY A 71 -22.15 -3.58 12.00
C GLY A 71 -21.97 -2.06 12.05
N PRO A 72 -22.94 -1.26 11.55
CA PRO A 72 -22.86 0.20 11.62
C PRO A 72 -22.63 0.76 13.04
N ALA A 73 -23.36 0.22 14.03
CA ALA A 73 -23.23 0.65 15.42
C ALA A 73 -21.89 0.22 16.03
N VAL A 74 -21.45 -1.01 15.74
CA VAL A 74 -20.14 -1.53 16.18
C VAL A 74 -19.00 -0.68 15.61
N MET A 75 -18.99 -0.43 14.29
CA MET A 75 -17.94 0.38 13.65
C MET A 75 -17.87 1.78 14.24
N LYS A 76 -19.03 2.44 14.46
CA LYS A 76 -19.08 3.75 15.11
C LYS A 76 -18.57 3.71 16.55
N GLY A 77 -18.89 2.64 17.29
CA GLY A 77 -18.32 2.38 18.62
C GLY A 77 -16.80 2.27 18.59
N CYS A 78 -16.25 1.51 17.63
CA CYS A 78 -14.80 1.39 17.45
C CYS A 78 -14.14 2.73 17.11
N VAL A 79 -14.69 3.52 16.17
CA VAL A 79 -14.16 4.87 15.84
C VAL A 79 -14.10 5.74 17.10
N ARG A 80 -15.15 5.73 17.91
CA ARG A 80 -15.21 6.51 19.15
C ARG A 80 -14.19 6.03 20.20
N LEU A 81 -13.99 4.72 20.36
CA LEU A 81 -12.96 4.19 21.26
C LEU A 81 -11.56 4.56 20.80
N ILE A 82 -11.27 4.39 19.51
CA ILE A 82 -9.97 4.73 18.93
C ILE A 82 -9.72 6.23 19.16
N ARG A 83 -10.71 7.09 18.88
CA ARG A 83 -10.60 8.53 19.16
C ARG A 83 -10.36 8.84 20.65
N ALA A 84 -11.08 8.17 21.55
CA ALA A 84 -10.92 8.36 22.99
C ALA A 84 -9.56 7.89 23.52
N ALA A 85 -8.96 6.88 22.90
CA ALA A 85 -7.60 6.43 23.21
C ALA A 85 -6.53 7.47 22.81
N ILE A 86 -6.85 8.33 21.83
CA ILE A 86 -5.90 9.19 21.13
C ILE A 86 -5.91 10.63 21.66
N VAL A 87 -7.07 11.17 22.06
CA VAL A 87 -7.16 12.53 22.63
C VAL A 87 -6.46 12.54 24.00
N ARG A 88 -5.16 12.88 23.98
CA ARG A 88 -4.27 12.98 25.16
C ARG A 88 -4.44 14.27 25.96
N ASP A 89 -5.40 15.12 25.60
CA ASP A 89 -5.58 16.41 26.26
C ASP A 89 -6.46 16.33 27.51
N SER A 90 -5.90 16.84 28.61
CA SER A 90 -6.49 17.16 29.91
C SER A 90 -6.79 16.00 30.87
N ASN A 91 -5.95 15.86 31.91
CA ASN A 91 -6.23 15.37 33.28
C ASN A 91 -7.01 14.05 33.50
N VAL A 92 -7.37 13.30 32.46
CA VAL A 92 -8.12 12.05 32.54
C VAL A 92 -7.20 10.91 32.12
N ALA A 93 -7.06 9.90 32.97
CA ALA A 93 -6.27 8.72 32.68
C ALA A 93 -6.70 8.09 31.34
N PRO A 94 -5.76 7.63 30.49
CA PRO A 94 -6.11 7.02 29.21
C PRO A 94 -7.01 5.81 29.46
N ALA A 95 -8.25 5.88 28.97
CA ALA A 95 -9.25 4.83 29.21
C ALA A 95 -8.96 3.55 28.39
N VAL A 96 -8.09 3.62 27.38
CA VAL A 96 -7.88 2.57 26.37
C VAL A 96 -6.37 2.42 26.11
N SER A 97 -5.85 1.18 26.23
CA SER A 97 -4.44 0.87 25.92
C SER A 97 -4.18 0.88 24.40
N HIS A 98 -2.92 1.02 23.99
CA HIS A 98 -2.51 0.89 22.58
C HIS A 98 -2.99 -0.43 21.95
N GLU A 99 -2.93 -1.53 22.72
CA GLU A 99 -3.42 -2.86 22.29
C GLU A 99 -4.93 -2.86 22.04
N CYS A 100 -5.71 -2.24 22.93
CA CYS A 100 -7.16 -2.14 22.77
C CYS A 100 -7.54 -1.27 21.56
N GLY A 101 -6.79 -0.19 21.30
CA GLY A 101 -6.97 0.64 20.11
C GLY A 101 -6.72 -0.15 18.82
N TYR A 102 -5.65 -0.94 18.77
CA TYR A 102 -5.34 -1.80 17.63
C TYR A 102 -6.40 -2.91 17.45
N ALA A 103 -6.83 -3.58 18.52
CA ALA A 103 -7.91 -4.58 18.45
C ALA A 103 -9.23 -3.96 17.96
N CYS A 104 -9.55 -2.73 18.39
CA CYS A 104 -10.72 -1.99 17.89
C CYS A 104 -10.60 -1.68 16.40
N PHE A 105 -9.41 -1.33 15.92
CA PHE A 105 -9.14 -1.12 14.50
C PHE A 105 -9.34 -2.41 13.70
N MET A 106 -8.78 -3.53 14.16
CA MET A 106 -8.96 -4.84 13.54
C MET A 106 -10.45 -5.20 13.44
N LEU A 107 -11.20 -5.05 14.54
CA LEU A 107 -12.63 -5.34 14.57
C LEU A 107 -13.42 -4.41 13.62
N LEU A 108 -13.06 -3.12 13.56
CA LEU A 108 -13.66 -2.16 12.64
C LEU A 108 -13.48 -2.62 11.19
N VAL A 109 -12.24 -2.96 10.80
CA VAL A 109 -11.94 -3.40 9.43
C VAL A 109 -12.65 -4.71 9.10
N SER A 110 -12.61 -5.71 9.98
CA SER A 110 -13.30 -6.99 9.79
C SER A 110 -14.81 -6.81 9.62
N THR A 111 -15.41 -5.93 10.44
CA THR A 111 -16.85 -5.59 10.38
C THR A 111 -17.18 -4.87 9.07
N LEU A 112 -16.40 -3.85 8.70
CA LEU A 112 -16.57 -3.10 7.47
C LEU A 112 -16.50 -4.02 6.25
N ASN A 113 -15.46 -4.84 6.17
CA ASN A 113 -15.23 -5.75 5.05
C ASN A 113 -16.38 -6.74 4.89
N THR A 114 -16.84 -7.31 6.01
CA THR A 114 -17.98 -8.22 6.03
C THR A 114 -19.27 -7.55 5.54
N CYS A 115 -19.57 -6.36 6.06
CA CYS A 115 -20.76 -5.61 5.66
C CYS A 115 -20.71 -5.20 4.17
N LEU A 116 -19.55 -4.82 3.65
CA LEU A 116 -19.38 -4.49 2.24
C LEU A 116 -19.58 -5.71 1.35
N LEU A 117 -19.00 -6.86 1.71
CA LEU A 117 -19.22 -8.12 0.98
C LEU A 117 -20.70 -8.51 0.91
N ASP A 118 -21.43 -8.33 2.01
CA ASP A 118 -22.87 -8.59 2.05
C ASP A 118 -23.62 -7.67 1.09
N ARG A 119 -23.34 -6.37 1.14
CA ARG A 119 -23.97 -5.37 0.26
C ARG A 119 -23.59 -5.51 -1.21
N CYS A 120 -22.42 -6.07 -1.50
CA CYS A 120 -22.01 -6.46 -2.85
C CYS A 120 -22.58 -7.81 -3.30
N ASN A 121 -23.36 -8.50 -2.48
CA ASN A 121 -23.88 -9.86 -2.71
C ASN A 121 -22.78 -10.93 -2.91
N GLN A 122 -21.57 -10.69 -2.39
CA GLN A 122 -20.41 -11.59 -2.54
C GLN A 122 -20.13 -12.43 -1.29
N LEU A 123 -20.72 -12.08 -0.14
CA LEU A 123 -20.42 -12.75 1.13
C LEU A 123 -20.71 -14.25 1.11
N ASN A 124 -21.88 -14.66 0.61
CA ASN A 124 -22.25 -16.08 0.57
C ASN A 124 -21.28 -16.89 -0.31
N GLN A 125 -20.77 -16.30 -1.39
CA GLN A 125 -19.78 -16.94 -2.26
C GLN A 125 -18.44 -17.08 -1.53
N ALA A 126 -17.98 -16.03 -0.85
CA ALA A 126 -16.76 -16.07 -0.05
C ALA A 126 -16.85 -17.13 1.06
N LEU A 127 -17.98 -17.22 1.79
CA LEU A 127 -18.18 -18.22 2.83
C LEU A 127 -18.27 -19.66 2.27
N LYS A 128 -18.87 -19.86 1.09
CA LYS A 128 -18.85 -21.18 0.42
C LYS A 128 -17.42 -21.59 0.06
N PHE A 129 -16.65 -20.66 -0.50
CA PHE A 129 -15.26 -20.92 -0.86
C PHE A 129 -14.38 -21.16 0.37
N TYR A 130 -14.64 -20.47 1.49
CA TYR A 130 -13.98 -20.75 2.76
C TYR A 130 -14.16 -22.20 3.19
N ASN A 131 -15.35 -22.78 3.01
CA ASN A 131 -15.59 -24.18 3.38
C ASN A 131 -14.78 -25.16 2.53
N THR A 132 -14.49 -24.81 1.27
CA THR A 132 -13.73 -25.65 0.33
C THR A 132 -12.21 -25.55 0.48
N VAL A 133 -11.69 -24.44 1.00
CA VAL A 133 -10.25 -24.25 1.18
C VAL A 133 -9.84 -24.68 2.59
N THR A 134 -8.99 -25.70 2.69
CA THR A 134 -8.30 -26.05 3.92
C THR A 134 -7.05 -25.17 4.02
N HIS A 135 -6.75 -24.60 5.20
CA HIS A 135 -5.53 -23.83 5.52
C HIS A 135 -5.50 -22.31 5.29
N THR A 136 -6.57 -21.66 4.81
CA THR A 136 -6.64 -20.19 4.74
C THR A 136 -7.55 -19.62 5.83
N SER A 137 -7.11 -18.53 6.48
CA SER A 137 -7.95 -17.85 7.47
C SER A 137 -9.14 -17.17 6.80
N LEU A 138 -10.28 -17.07 7.53
CA LEU A 138 -11.48 -16.44 6.98
C LEU A 138 -11.23 -14.99 6.57
N GLN A 139 -10.49 -14.24 7.39
CA GLN A 139 -10.20 -12.83 7.15
C GLN A 139 -9.48 -12.58 5.84
N VAL A 140 -8.44 -13.37 5.60
CA VAL A 140 -7.62 -13.32 4.39
C VAL A 140 -8.49 -13.57 3.15
N LEU A 141 -9.37 -14.56 3.22
CA LEU A 141 -10.30 -14.87 2.14
C LEU A 141 -11.36 -13.79 1.89
N LEU A 142 -11.96 -13.28 2.97
CA LEU A 142 -12.93 -12.19 2.88
C LEU A 142 -12.26 -10.95 2.28
N SER A 143 -11.02 -10.65 2.65
CA SER A 143 -10.27 -9.53 2.07
C SER A 143 -10.02 -9.68 0.57
N ALA A 144 -9.54 -10.85 0.12
CA ALA A 144 -9.32 -11.11 -1.30
C ALA A 144 -10.64 -11.00 -2.11
N SER A 145 -11.71 -11.59 -1.58
CA SER A 145 -13.04 -11.53 -2.20
C SER A 145 -13.57 -10.10 -2.27
N LEU A 146 -13.35 -9.32 -1.21
CA LEU A 146 -13.78 -7.93 -1.13
C LEU A 146 -13.02 -7.06 -2.11
N SER A 147 -11.71 -7.26 -2.25
CA SER A 147 -10.86 -6.48 -3.17
C SER A 147 -11.40 -6.57 -4.60
N ARG A 148 -11.73 -7.78 -5.07
CA ARG A 148 -12.38 -7.99 -6.38
C ARG A 148 -13.77 -7.34 -6.47
N ALA A 149 -14.56 -7.47 -5.41
CA ALA A 149 -15.91 -6.89 -5.36
C ALA A 149 -15.85 -5.37 -5.49
N ILE A 150 -14.95 -4.73 -4.75
CA ILE A 150 -14.75 -3.28 -4.77
C ILE A 150 -14.15 -2.82 -6.09
N GLU A 151 -13.16 -3.52 -6.65
CA GLU A 151 -12.62 -3.21 -7.98
C GLU A 151 -13.74 -3.09 -9.01
N THR A 152 -14.72 -4.00 -8.97
CA THR A 152 -15.92 -3.94 -9.81
C THR A 152 -16.75 -2.68 -9.53
N GLN A 153 -16.97 -2.32 -8.26
CA GLN A 153 -17.70 -1.11 -7.88
C GLN A 153 -17.00 0.17 -8.33
N VAL A 154 -15.67 0.18 -8.27
CA VAL A 154 -14.84 1.30 -8.72
C VAL A 154 -14.93 1.47 -10.24
N LYS A 155 -14.86 0.37 -11.01
CA LYS A 155 -15.08 0.41 -12.47
C LYS A 155 -16.48 0.92 -12.82
N ILE A 156 -17.51 0.49 -12.09
CA ILE A 156 -18.87 1.01 -12.23
C ILE A 156 -18.90 2.52 -11.95
N SER A 157 -18.23 2.99 -10.89
CA SER A 157 -18.14 4.42 -10.60
C SER A 157 -17.47 5.22 -11.71
N ASN A 158 -16.42 4.69 -12.33
CA ASN A 158 -15.66 5.37 -13.37
C ASN A 158 -16.48 5.59 -14.65
N VAL A 159 -17.49 4.75 -14.89
CA VAL A 159 -18.47 4.94 -15.99
C VAL A 159 -19.74 5.70 -15.55
N GLY A 160 -19.73 6.32 -14.36
CA GLY A 160 -20.83 7.14 -13.85
C GLY A 160 -21.91 6.40 -13.07
N GLY A 161 -21.69 5.12 -12.72
CA GLY A 161 -22.60 4.33 -11.90
C GLY A 161 -22.56 4.68 -10.40
N ASP A 162 -23.60 4.27 -9.68
CA ASP A 162 -23.74 4.51 -8.24
C ASP A 162 -23.03 3.44 -7.41
N CYS A 163 -21.91 3.81 -6.82
CA CYS A 163 -21.16 3.00 -5.84
C CYS A 163 -21.30 3.53 -4.39
N ASP A 164 -21.98 4.64 -4.17
CA ASP A 164 -22.18 5.20 -2.83
C ASP A 164 -23.34 4.50 -2.10
N SER A 165 -24.27 3.92 -2.87
CA SER A 165 -25.36 3.10 -2.35
C SER A 165 -24.89 1.92 -1.47
N ILE A 166 -23.79 1.26 -1.83
CA ILE A 166 -23.22 0.16 -1.03
C ILE A 166 -22.65 0.66 0.30
N LEU A 167 -22.23 1.92 0.40
CA LEU A 167 -21.83 2.54 1.66
C LEU A 167 -23.04 2.97 2.51
N GLY A 168 -24.24 2.97 1.92
CA GLY A 168 -25.46 3.50 2.53
C GLY A 168 -25.51 5.03 2.49
N TRP A 169 -24.73 5.65 1.60
CA TRP A 169 -24.73 7.09 1.43
C TRP A 169 -25.78 7.53 0.39
N PRO A 170 -26.28 8.77 0.46
CA PRO A 170 -27.16 9.31 -0.57
C PRO A 170 -26.42 9.35 -1.92
N SER A 171 -27.09 8.90 -2.98
CA SER A 171 -26.56 8.93 -4.34
C SER A 171 -27.36 9.88 -5.24
N SER A 172 -26.82 10.15 -6.43
CA SER A 172 -27.48 11.01 -7.44
C SER A 172 -28.80 10.45 -7.94
N THR A 173 -29.03 9.13 -7.81
CA THR A 173 -30.25 8.44 -8.25
C THR A 173 -31.34 8.36 -7.17
N GLY A 174 -31.05 8.79 -5.94
CA GLY A 174 -32.02 8.88 -4.85
C GLY A 174 -31.46 8.57 -3.46
N ARG A 175 -32.35 8.44 -2.47
CA ARG A 175 -31.97 8.04 -1.12
C ARG A 175 -31.63 6.55 -1.09
N SER A 176 -30.48 6.21 -0.51
CA SER A 176 -30.15 4.81 -0.23
C SER A 176 -31.17 4.22 0.76
N ARG A 177 -31.59 2.98 0.49
CA ARG A 177 -32.46 2.20 1.39
C ARG A 177 -31.67 1.58 2.55
N LEU A 178 -30.34 1.63 2.50
CA LEU A 178 -29.45 1.06 3.50
C LEU A 178 -28.98 2.14 4.47
N ALA A 179 -28.88 1.78 5.75
CA ALA A 179 -28.22 2.64 6.73
C ALA A 179 -26.74 2.85 6.35
N PRO A 180 -26.15 4.03 6.59
CA PRO A 180 -24.73 4.25 6.33
C PRO A 180 -23.88 3.30 7.19
N LEU A 181 -22.84 2.69 6.61
CA LEU A 181 -21.87 1.86 7.35
C LEU A 181 -21.08 2.72 8.35
N LEU A 182 -20.59 3.84 7.85
CA LEU A 182 -20.04 4.97 8.60
C LEU A 182 -20.52 6.25 7.92
N THR A 183 -20.63 7.35 8.67
CA THR A 183 -20.86 8.64 8.03
C THR A 183 -19.60 9.11 7.31
N ARG A 184 -19.72 10.07 6.38
CA ARG A 184 -18.55 10.67 5.72
C ARG A 184 -17.63 11.32 6.75
N ASP A 185 -18.19 12.00 7.75
CA ASP A 185 -17.43 12.64 8.81
C ASP A 185 -16.69 11.62 9.67
N ASP A 186 -17.33 10.50 10.04
CA ASP A 186 -16.66 9.42 10.76
C ASP A 186 -15.50 8.82 9.95
N ALA A 187 -15.67 8.67 8.63
CA ALA A 187 -14.60 8.22 7.74
C ALA A 187 -13.45 9.22 7.67
N MET A 188 -13.72 10.53 7.64
CA MET A 188 -12.68 11.57 7.66
C MET A 188 -11.94 11.63 9.00
N VAL A 189 -12.66 11.49 10.11
CA VAL A 189 -12.06 11.35 11.44
C VAL A 189 -11.14 10.13 11.46
N LEU A 190 -11.62 8.98 10.99
CA LEU A 190 -10.83 7.75 10.95
C LEU A 190 -9.57 7.90 10.07
N LEU A 191 -9.67 8.52 8.89
CA LEU A 191 -8.52 8.78 8.04
C LEU A 191 -7.45 9.60 8.76
N ASN A 192 -7.85 10.67 9.46
CA ASN A 192 -6.91 11.50 10.23
C ASN A 192 -6.29 10.73 11.40
N LEU A 193 -7.07 9.93 12.11
CA LEU A 193 -6.54 9.08 13.19
C LEU A 193 -5.51 8.09 12.64
N LEU A 194 -5.78 7.42 11.51
CA LEU A 194 -4.81 6.48 10.93
C LEU A 194 -3.55 7.17 10.42
N TRP A 195 -3.68 8.39 9.91
CA TRP A 195 -2.54 9.21 9.52
C TRP A 195 -1.63 9.57 10.70
N ASP A 196 -2.23 9.97 11.82
CA ASP A 196 -1.49 10.36 13.03
C ASP A 196 -0.72 9.17 13.63
N PHE A 197 -1.23 7.95 13.46
CA PHE A 197 -0.64 6.69 13.97
C PHE A 197 -0.03 5.82 12.87
N ARG A 198 0.27 6.37 11.70
CA ARG A 198 0.71 5.59 10.53
C ARG A 198 1.98 4.75 10.79
N LYS A 199 2.88 5.23 11.64
CA LYS A 199 4.10 4.52 12.06
C LYS A 199 3.77 3.30 12.91
N GLU A 200 3.06 3.52 14.03
CA GLU A 200 2.69 2.47 14.99
C GLU A 200 1.80 1.42 14.31
N LEU A 201 0.91 1.87 13.43
CA LEU A 201 0.01 1.03 12.69
C LEU A 201 0.77 0.14 11.68
N LEU A 202 1.73 0.69 10.93
CA LEU A 202 2.59 -0.09 10.04
C LEU A 202 3.33 -1.17 10.82
N LYS A 203 3.99 -0.82 11.93
CA LYS A 203 4.70 -1.80 12.78
C LYS A 203 3.80 -2.88 13.35
N ALA A 204 2.62 -2.50 13.85
CA ALA A 204 1.66 -3.44 14.38
C ALA A 204 1.21 -4.43 13.29
N MET A 205 0.96 -3.94 12.07
CA MET A 205 0.57 -4.78 10.94
C MET A 205 1.71 -5.61 10.35
N LEU A 206 2.97 -5.16 10.42
CA LEU A 206 4.13 -6.01 10.08
C LEU A 206 4.33 -7.14 11.10
N SER A 207 3.94 -6.91 12.35
CA SER A 207 4.08 -7.88 13.44
C SER A 207 2.90 -8.85 13.56
N THR A 208 1.84 -8.65 12.79
CA THR A 208 0.58 -9.41 12.87
C THR A 208 0.05 -9.71 11.47
N SER A 209 -1.04 -10.47 11.34
CA SER A 209 -1.71 -10.62 10.04
C SER A 209 -2.53 -9.36 9.75
N PRO A 210 -2.28 -8.63 8.65
CA PRO A 210 -3.09 -7.46 8.30
C PRO A 210 -4.55 -7.84 8.01
N PRO A 211 -5.53 -6.97 8.34
CA PRO A 211 -6.94 -7.29 8.25
C PRO A 211 -7.57 -7.18 6.86
N GLY A 212 -6.77 -6.90 5.82
CA GLY A 212 -7.28 -6.53 4.50
C GLY A 212 -7.90 -5.13 4.48
N LEU A 213 -7.21 -4.14 3.90
CA LEU A 213 -7.62 -2.73 4.02
C LEU A 213 -8.45 -2.21 2.83
N ALA A 214 -8.82 -3.07 1.88
CA ALA A 214 -9.51 -2.66 0.66
C ALA A 214 -10.82 -1.91 0.94
N GLY A 215 -11.67 -2.43 1.83
CA GLY A 215 -12.94 -1.79 2.22
C GLY A 215 -12.75 -0.40 2.84
N LEU A 216 -11.69 -0.25 3.63
CA LEU A 216 -11.37 1.00 4.29
C LEU A 216 -10.83 2.05 3.31
N MET A 217 -9.93 1.65 2.41
CA MET A 217 -9.40 2.57 1.40
C MET A 217 -10.49 3.00 0.41
N PHE A 218 -11.41 2.10 0.05
CA PHE A 218 -12.59 2.45 -0.73
C PHE A 218 -13.47 3.49 -0.04
N LEU A 219 -13.76 3.30 1.25
CA LEU A 219 -14.53 4.25 2.06
C LEU A 219 -13.88 5.65 2.01
N PHE A 220 -12.56 5.74 2.19
CA PHE A 220 -11.83 7.01 2.15
C PHE A 220 -11.85 7.65 0.76
N LEU A 221 -11.58 6.87 -0.29
CA LEU A 221 -11.64 7.34 -1.67
C LEU A 221 -13.02 7.92 -2.02
N ARG A 222 -14.10 7.27 -1.58
CA ARG A 222 -15.47 7.75 -1.80
C ARG A 222 -15.80 8.99 -0.96
N SER A 223 -15.35 9.04 0.30
CA SER A 223 -15.46 10.26 1.13
C SER A 223 -14.82 11.45 0.44
N LEU A 224 -13.65 11.24 -0.17
CA LEU A 224 -12.97 12.27 -0.92
C LEU A 224 -13.83 12.75 -2.11
N ARG A 225 -14.19 11.85 -3.03
CA ARG A 225 -14.88 12.25 -4.27
C ARG A 225 -16.22 12.95 -4.10
N THR A 226 -16.88 12.76 -2.97
CA THR A 226 -18.23 13.29 -2.72
C THR A 226 -18.26 14.67 -2.03
N GLN A 227 -17.10 15.27 -1.72
CA GLN A 227 -17.00 16.64 -1.18
C GLN A 227 -16.31 17.61 -2.17
N PRO A 228 -16.94 17.95 -3.31
CA PRO A 228 -16.32 18.79 -4.34
C PRO A 228 -16.17 20.27 -3.95
N SER A 229 -16.74 20.72 -2.82
CA SER A 229 -16.76 22.13 -2.40
C SER A 229 -15.46 22.62 -1.75
N LEU A 230 -14.51 21.74 -1.47
CA LEU A 230 -13.23 22.09 -0.84
C LEU A 230 -12.09 21.92 -1.85
N ARG A 231 -11.95 22.83 -2.81
CA ARG A 231 -10.71 22.97 -3.60
C ARG A 231 -9.65 23.77 -2.82
N SER A 232 -9.50 23.46 -1.54
CA SER A 232 -8.56 24.13 -0.63
C SER A 232 -7.25 23.36 -0.54
N GLN A 233 -6.20 24.02 -0.04
CA GLN A 233 -4.92 23.39 0.28
C GLN A 233 -5.08 22.23 1.30
N GLU A 234 -6.05 22.34 2.21
CA GLU A 234 -6.41 21.28 3.15
C GLU A 234 -6.84 19.99 2.43
N TRP A 235 -7.54 20.12 1.31
CA TRP A 235 -7.99 18.97 0.53
C TRP A 235 -6.84 18.20 -0.12
N GLU A 236 -5.88 18.93 -0.68
CA GLU A 236 -4.67 18.32 -1.24
C GLU A 236 -3.85 17.62 -0.15
N LEU A 237 -3.81 18.17 1.06
CA LEU A 237 -3.19 17.50 2.21
C LEU A 237 -3.89 16.17 2.52
N ILE A 238 -5.22 16.15 2.58
CA ILE A 238 -5.98 14.92 2.84
C ILE A 238 -5.75 13.87 1.74
N LYS A 239 -5.71 14.26 0.46
CA LYS A 239 -5.33 13.35 -0.63
C LYS A 239 -3.94 12.77 -0.42
N CYS A 240 -2.96 13.60 -0.04
CA CYS A 240 -1.61 13.14 0.26
C CYS A 240 -1.60 12.14 1.42
N LYS A 241 -2.37 12.38 2.49
CA LYS A 241 -2.50 11.43 3.61
C LYS A 241 -3.02 10.07 3.13
N LEU A 242 -4.08 10.06 2.32
CA LEU A 242 -4.63 8.81 1.77
C LEU A 242 -3.63 8.12 0.84
N HIS A 243 -2.95 8.88 -0.02
CA HIS A 243 -1.94 8.37 -0.94
C HIS A 243 -0.81 7.67 -0.18
N GLU A 244 -0.25 8.30 0.86
CA GLU A 244 0.79 7.69 1.70
C GLU A 244 0.31 6.42 2.39
N LEU A 245 -0.88 6.48 3.00
CA LEU A 245 -1.44 5.34 3.73
C LEU A 245 -1.61 4.16 2.79
N ALA A 246 -2.15 4.38 1.59
CA ALA A 246 -2.25 3.34 0.57
C ALA A 246 -0.88 2.75 0.19
N LEU A 247 0.14 3.58 -0.05
CA LEU A 247 1.50 3.12 -0.34
C LEU A 247 2.09 2.30 0.83
N ARG A 248 1.98 2.80 2.07
CA ARG A 248 2.44 2.08 3.28
C ARG A 248 1.73 0.75 3.44
N TYR A 249 0.44 0.66 3.09
CA TYR A 249 -0.30 -0.60 3.18
C TYR A 249 0.07 -1.60 2.09
N MET A 250 0.48 -1.13 0.91
CA MET A 250 1.06 -2.03 -0.09
C MET A 250 2.38 -2.67 0.38
N LEU A 251 3.09 -2.09 1.36
CA LEU A 251 4.28 -2.72 1.95
C LEU A 251 3.96 -3.93 2.83
N LEU A 252 2.70 -4.14 3.22
CA LEU A 252 2.31 -5.26 4.07
C LEU A 252 2.28 -6.60 3.33
N GLY A 253 2.42 -6.59 2.01
CA GLY A 253 2.70 -7.77 1.20
C GLY A 253 1.81 -8.98 1.52
N GLU A 254 0.49 -8.82 1.46
CA GLU A 254 -0.40 -9.98 1.58
C GLU A 254 -0.18 -10.92 0.38
N GLU A 255 -0.33 -12.24 0.59
CA GLU A 255 -0.19 -13.25 -0.48
C GLU A 255 -1.20 -13.06 -1.63
N HIS A 256 -2.21 -12.22 -1.44
CA HIS A 256 -3.30 -12.05 -2.38
C HIS A 256 -3.14 -10.82 -3.26
N TRP A 257 -2.71 -11.11 -4.48
CA TRP A 257 -2.72 -10.26 -5.68
C TRP A 257 -3.84 -9.22 -5.77
N ASP A 258 -5.08 -9.61 -5.47
CA ASP A 258 -6.27 -8.76 -5.69
C ASP A 258 -6.22 -7.46 -4.88
N GLN A 259 -5.53 -7.45 -3.74
CA GLN A 259 -5.37 -6.25 -2.93
C GLN A 259 -4.42 -5.24 -3.57
N HIS A 260 -3.31 -5.70 -4.14
CA HIS A 260 -2.35 -4.82 -4.81
C HIS A 260 -2.94 -4.17 -6.05
N LEU A 261 -3.70 -4.92 -6.85
CA LEU A 261 -4.42 -4.35 -7.99
C LEU A 261 -5.42 -3.28 -7.57
N PHE A 262 -6.18 -3.54 -6.50
CA PHE A 262 -7.14 -2.57 -6.00
C PHE A 262 -6.45 -1.32 -5.45
N MET A 263 -5.34 -1.47 -4.72
CA MET A 263 -4.57 -0.33 -4.23
C MET A 263 -3.96 0.50 -5.36
N ASP A 264 -3.47 -0.15 -6.43
CA ASP A 264 -3.01 0.54 -7.63
C ASP A 264 -4.12 1.38 -8.26
N GLU A 265 -5.33 0.82 -8.39
CA GLU A 265 -6.50 1.54 -8.89
C GLU A 265 -6.86 2.75 -7.99
N ILE A 266 -6.77 2.61 -6.67
CA ILE A 266 -6.97 3.75 -5.75
C ILE A 266 -5.91 4.82 -5.98
N LEU A 267 -4.64 4.44 -6.06
CA LEU A 267 -3.53 5.37 -6.24
C LEU A 267 -3.67 6.14 -7.56
N ASN A 268 -4.08 5.46 -8.64
CA ASN A 268 -4.36 6.09 -9.95
C ASN A 268 -5.55 7.07 -9.89
N GLN A 269 -6.45 6.91 -8.93
CA GLN A 269 -7.61 7.79 -8.73
C GLN A 269 -7.36 8.96 -7.79
N ILE A 270 -6.32 8.88 -6.98
CA ILE A 270 -5.87 9.99 -6.15
C ILE A 270 -4.94 10.84 -7.01
N ASP A 271 -5.52 11.85 -7.65
CA ASP A 271 -4.75 12.93 -8.29
C ASP A 271 -4.11 13.79 -7.19
N SER A 272 -3.03 13.28 -6.59
CA SER A 272 -2.18 14.02 -5.67
C SER A 272 -1.18 14.81 -6.49
N SER A 273 -1.18 16.13 -6.34
CA SER A 273 -0.17 16.94 -7.02
C SER A 273 1.23 16.53 -6.57
N ASP A 274 2.06 16.08 -7.52
CA ASP A 274 3.46 15.67 -7.26
C ASP A 274 4.25 16.75 -6.51
N ARG A 275 3.86 18.03 -6.67
CA ARG A 275 4.44 19.16 -5.96
C ARG A 275 4.23 19.11 -4.45
N VAL A 276 3.01 18.85 -3.96
CA VAL A 276 2.74 18.82 -2.51
C VAL A 276 3.28 17.52 -1.92
N TRP A 277 3.12 16.42 -2.65
CA TRP A 277 3.58 15.11 -2.22
C TRP A 277 5.11 15.06 -2.07
N GLY A 278 5.87 15.53 -3.06
CA GLY A 278 7.33 15.43 -3.10
C GLY A 278 8.09 16.38 -2.16
N MET A 279 7.39 17.31 -1.50
CA MET A 279 8.05 18.31 -0.62
C MET A 279 8.28 17.83 0.81
N GLN A 280 7.68 16.71 1.23
CA GLN A 280 7.74 16.24 2.61
C GLN A 280 8.37 14.87 2.70
N SER A 281 9.23 14.66 3.70
CA SER A 281 9.65 13.32 4.09
C SER A 281 8.44 12.46 4.44
N LYS A 282 8.53 11.16 4.14
CA LYS A 282 7.47 10.17 4.37
C LYS A 282 7.76 9.27 5.56
N TYR A 283 8.77 9.60 6.35
CA TYR A 283 9.05 8.99 7.64
C TYR A 283 8.72 9.97 8.77
N ALA A 284 8.27 9.45 9.91
CA ALA A 284 8.12 10.24 11.14
C ALA A 284 9.45 10.42 11.89
N ASP A 285 10.30 9.40 11.86
CA ASP A 285 11.64 9.36 12.46
C ASP A 285 12.48 8.25 11.82
N VAL A 286 13.74 8.10 12.26
CA VAL A 286 14.66 7.06 11.76
C VAL A 286 14.08 5.65 11.88
N GLU A 287 13.33 5.35 12.94
CA GLU A 287 12.80 4.01 13.16
C GLU A 287 11.63 3.70 12.20
N ASP A 288 10.79 4.70 11.91
CA ASP A 288 9.76 4.61 10.86
C ASP A 288 10.41 4.41 9.48
N SER A 289 11.45 5.19 9.16
CA SER A 289 12.22 5.05 7.92
C SER A 289 12.75 3.63 7.75
N ARG A 290 13.46 3.09 8.75
CA ARG A 290 13.97 1.71 8.73
C ARG A 290 12.86 0.67 8.62
N SER A 291 11.70 0.91 9.25
CA SER A 291 10.54 0.00 9.16
C SER A 291 9.97 -0.04 7.74
N ILE A 292 9.89 1.12 7.07
CA ILE A 292 9.44 1.24 5.68
C ILE A 292 10.41 0.53 4.72
N LEU A 293 11.72 0.80 4.86
CA LEU A 293 12.75 0.20 3.99
C LEU A 293 12.79 -1.33 4.13
N ARG A 294 12.75 -1.85 5.38
CA ARG A 294 12.70 -3.30 5.61
C ARG A 294 11.44 -3.96 5.08
N ALA A 295 10.28 -3.34 5.29
CA ALA A 295 9.05 -3.87 4.73
C ALA A 295 9.08 -3.94 3.20
N PHE A 296 9.72 -2.96 2.55
CA PHE A 296 9.92 -2.99 1.11
C PHE A 296 10.87 -4.10 0.66
N ILE A 297 12.01 -4.26 1.33
CA ILE A 297 12.93 -5.37 1.12
C ILE A 297 12.18 -6.71 1.26
N ASP A 298 11.45 -6.91 2.35
CA ASP A 298 10.68 -8.14 2.59
C ASP A 298 9.65 -8.41 1.47
N VAL A 299 8.98 -7.37 0.97
CA VAL A 299 8.06 -7.47 -0.17
C VAL A 299 8.79 -7.95 -1.42
N LEU A 300 9.97 -7.38 -1.70
CA LEU A 300 10.79 -7.75 -2.85
C LEU A 300 11.39 -9.14 -2.69
N SER A 301 11.99 -9.52 -1.57
CA SER A 301 12.58 -10.85 -1.38
C SER A 301 11.57 -12.00 -1.56
N ASN A 302 10.29 -11.72 -1.34
CA ASN A 302 9.19 -12.69 -1.56
C ASN A 302 8.63 -12.72 -2.99
N HIS A 303 9.20 -11.98 -3.96
CA HIS A 303 8.71 -11.88 -5.35
C HIS A 303 8.76 -13.19 -6.15
N THR A 304 9.61 -14.14 -5.77
CA THR A 304 9.67 -15.46 -6.43
C THR A 304 8.42 -16.29 -6.14
N ARG A 305 7.79 -16.09 -4.97
CA ARG A 305 6.54 -16.72 -4.55
C ARG A 305 5.29 -15.92 -4.96
N ARG A 306 5.47 -14.65 -5.33
CA ARG A 306 4.40 -13.68 -5.58
C ARG A 306 4.48 -13.12 -7.00
N THR A 307 3.46 -13.37 -7.81
CA THR A 307 3.26 -12.55 -9.02
C THR A 307 2.83 -11.16 -8.55
N PHE A 308 3.62 -10.11 -8.83
CA PHE A 308 3.24 -8.71 -8.57
C PHE A 308 2.82 -8.02 -9.86
N PRO A 309 1.88 -7.05 -9.80
CA PRO A 309 1.56 -6.25 -10.95
C PRO A 309 2.82 -5.54 -11.43
N MET A 310 2.94 -5.40 -12.75
CA MET A 310 4.16 -4.88 -13.38
C MET A 310 4.61 -3.52 -12.81
N ASN A 311 3.66 -2.70 -12.37
CA ASN A 311 3.92 -1.35 -11.87
C ASN A 311 4.16 -1.29 -10.35
N THR A 312 3.83 -2.33 -9.59
CA THR A 312 3.72 -2.26 -8.12
C THR A 312 5.02 -1.81 -7.43
N PRO A 313 6.20 -2.40 -7.69
CA PRO A 313 7.41 -1.96 -7.00
C PRO A 313 7.95 -0.62 -7.50
N TYR A 314 7.71 -0.22 -8.75
CA TYR A 314 7.98 1.17 -9.15
C TYR A 314 7.14 2.15 -8.31
N ILE A 315 5.84 1.84 -8.12
CA ILE A 315 4.96 2.67 -7.31
C ILE A 315 5.43 2.70 -5.85
N LEU A 316 5.83 1.56 -5.29
CA LEU A 316 6.41 1.50 -3.95
C LEU A 316 7.72 2.27 -3.85
N LEU A 317 8.60 2.19 -4.86
CA LEU A 317 9.86 2.95 -4.90
C LEU A 317 9.64 4.46 -4.75
N ARG A 318 8.51 5.00 -5.24
CA ARG A 318 8.13 6.41 -5.00
C ARG A 318 7.95 6.75 -3.51
N LEU A 319 7.47 5.81 -2.70
CA LEU A 319 7.45 5.95 -1.25
C LEU A 319 8.86 5.85 -0.67
N ILE A 320 9.63 4.85 -1.11
CA ILE A 320 10.96 4.54 -0.58
C ILE A 320 11.90 5.72 -0.73
N VAL A 321 11.97 6.33 -1.91
CA VAL A 321 12.87 7.48 -2.17
C VAL A 321 12.59 8.67 -1.26
N MET A 322 11.35 8.83 -0.79
CA MET A 322 10.96 9.88 0.16
C MET A 322 10.96 9.42 1.62
N SER A 323 11.28 8.14 1.85
CA SER A 323 11.29 7.52 3.17
C SER A 323 12.72 7.25 3.69
N VAL A 324 13.76 7.61 2.93
CA VAL A 324 15.16 7.42 3.34
C VAL A 324 15.58 8.49 4.33
N HIS A 325 15.92 8.07 5.55
CA HIS A 325 16.61 8.91 6.54
C HIS A 325 18.13 8.71 6.43
N PHE A 326 18.92 9.70 6.84
CA PHE A 326 20.40 9.62 6.83
C PHE A 326 20.90 8.38 7.61
N ASP A 327 20.42 8.18 8.84
CA ASP A 327 20.75 7.02 9.69
C ASP A 327 20.10 5.67 9.26
N SER A 328 19.49 5.62 8.08
CA SER A 328 18.93 4.38 7.49
C SER A 328 19.57 4.01 6.15
N GLN A 329 20.59 4.77 5.73
CA GLN A 329 21.28 4.56 4.46
C GLN A 329 21.95 3.19 4.34
N ASP A 330 22.26 2.52 5.46
CA ASP A 330 22.78 1.15 5.52
C ASP A 330 21.85 0.12 4.86
N LEU A 331 20.56 0.43 4.68
CA LEU A 331 19.59 -0.44 4.02
C LEU A 331 19.47 -0.20 2.50
N LEU A 332 20.07 0.87 1.97
CA LEU A 332 19.96 1.21 0.54
C LEU A 332 20.56 0.17 -0.42
N PRO A 333 21.71 -0.46 -0.12
CA PRO A 333 22.25 -1.51 -0.98
C PRO A 333 21.24 -2.64 -1.22
N GLU A 334 20.61 -3.13 -0.15
CA GLU A 334 19.62 -4.21 -0.20
C GLU A 334 18.32 -3.77 -0.91
N VAL A 335 17.90 -2.51 -0.70
CA VAL A 335 16.79 -1.91 -1.45
C VAL A 335 17.08 -1.88 -2.95
N MET A 336 18.29 -1.47 -3.35
CA MET A 336 18.68 -1.40 -4.76
C MET A 336 18.79 -2.79 -5.39
N GLU A 337 19.46 -3.71 -4.70
CA GLU A 337 19.64 -5.09 -5.13
C GLU A 337 18.28 -5.75 -5.40
N GLY A 338 17.39 -5.79 -4.41
CA GLY A 338 16.06 -6.37 -4.58
C GLY A 338 15.24 -5.68 -5.67
N SER A 339 15.41 -4.37 -5.87
CA SER A 339 14.69 -3.61 -6.89
C SER A 339 15.15 -3.99 -8.30
N ILE A 340 16.45 -4.17 -8.50
CA ILE A 340 17.07 -4.55 -9.78
C ILE A 340 16.75 -6.01 -10.10
N GLU A 341 16.87 -6.92 -9.13
CA GLU A 341 16.47 -8.32 -9.28
C GLU A 341 14.99 -8.44 -9.69
N TYR A 342 14.12 -7.64 -9.06
CA TYR A 342 12.72 -7.62 -9.44
C TYR A 342 12.54 -7.10 -10.89
N ALA A 343 13.25 -6.03 -11.27
CA ALA A 343 13.17 -5.49 -12.63
C ALA A 343 13.62 -6.54 -13.67
N TRP A 344 14.65 -7.32 -13.37
CA TRP A 344 15.05 -8.48 -14.16
C TRP A 344 13.93 -9.51 -14.30
N ALA A 345 13.38 -9.96 -13.18
CA ALA A 345 12.28 -10.93 -13.15
C ALA A 345 11.09 -10.44 -13.99
N MET A 346 10.80 -9.14 -13.95
CA MET A 346 9.75 -8.52 -14.75
C MET A 346 10.05 -8.49 -16.25
N LEU A 347 11.24 -8.06 -16.65
CA LEU A 347 11.62 -8.01 -18.07
C LEU A 347 11.59 -9.40 -18.72
N ILE A 348 12.06 -10.42 -17.99
CA ILE A 348 12.01 -11.81 -18.45
C ILE A 348 10.57 -12.26 -18.65
N ARG A 349 9.65 -11.93 -17.72
CA ARG A 349 8.23 -12.31 -17.79
C ARG A 349 7.48 -11.62 -18.93
N VAL A 350 7.74 -10.34 -19.19
CA VAL A 350 6.99 -9.54 -20.17
C VAL A 350 7.33 -9.93 -21.62
N ASN A 351 8.55 -10.41 -21.89
CA ASN A 351 9.01 -10.89 -23.20
C ASN A 351 8.56 -10.01 -24.40
N GLY A 352 8.70 -8.68 -24.27
CA GLY A 352 8.37 -7.71 -25.32
C GLY A 352 6.88 -7.48 -25.61
N ARG A 353 5.98 -7.99 -24.76
CA ARG A 353 4.51 -7.89 -24.97
C ARG A 353 3.89 -6.57 -24.49
N VAL A 354 4.60 -5.80 -23.66
CA VAL A 354 4.09 -4.57 -23.03
C VAL A 354 5.08 -3.42 -23.27
N ASP A 355 4.57 -2.20 -23.45
CA ASP A 355 5.39 -0.99 -23.48
C ASP A 355 6.08 -0.79 -22.11
N MET A 356 7.41 -0.94 -22.10
CA MET A 356 8.23 -0.81 -20.90
C MET A 356 8.58 0.65 -20.58
N GLY A 357 8.35 1.60 -21.49
CA GLY A 357 8.83 2.98 -21.35
C GLY A 357 8.44 3.64 -20.02
N PRO A 358 7.15 3.64 -19.63
CA PRO A 358 6.72 4.22 -18.36
C PRO A 358 7.37 3.55 -17.13
N PHE A 359 7.53 2.22 -17.16
CA PHE A 359 8.19 1.47 -16.09
C PHE A 359 9.67 1.86 -15.99
N VAL A 360 10.39 1.88 -17.12
CA VAL A 360 11.83 2.21 -17.17
C VAL A 360 12.07 3.63 -16.66
N GLN A 361 11.29 4.59 -17.16
CA GLN A 361 11.34 5.99 -16.71
C GLN A 361 11.13 6.10 -15.20
N GLY A 362 10.07 5.46 -14.68
CA GLY A 362 9.75 5.51 -13.25
C GLY A 362 10.77 4.81 -12.38
N PHE A 363 11.27 3.66 -12.83
CA PHE A 363 12.22 2.81 -12.12
C PHE A 363 13.59 3.46 -11.98
N PHE A 364 14.24 3.81 -13.10
CA PHE A 364 15.57 4.44 -13.07
C PHE A 364 15.52 5.85 -12.49
N GLY A 365 14.41 6.57 -12.71
CA GLY A 365 14.14 7.82 -12.00
C GLY A 365 14.16 7.62 -10.49
N SER A 366 13.50 6.57 -9.97
CA SER A 366 13.48 6.27 -8.54
C SER A 366 14.83 5.78 -8.01
N LEU A 367 15.55 4.94 -8.74
CA LEU A 367 16.91 4.51 -8.32
C LEU A 367 17.86 5.69 -8.21
N LYS A 368 17.82 6.62 -9.17
CA LYS A 368 18.55 7.89 -9.08
C LYS A 368 18.20 8.65 -7.80
N MET A 369 16.92 8.71 -7.47
CA MET A 369 16.43 9.41 -6.29
C MET A 369 16.84 8.77 -4.96
N LEU A 370 17.23 7.48 -4.93
CA LEU A 370 17.81 6.84 -3.74
C LEU A 370 19.25 7.31 -3.49
N ILE A 371 19.98 7.60 -4.56
CA ILE A 371 21.36 8.11 -4.50
C ILE A 371 21.36 9.58 -4.11
N ILE A 372 20.50 10.39 -4.75
CA ILE A 372 20.34 11.82 -4.45
C ILE A 372 18.85 12.12 -4.21
N PRO A 373 18.39 12.07 -2.95
CA PRO A 373 17.04 12.44 -2.57
C PRO A 373 16.72 13.91 -2.89
N ILE A 374 15.45 14.22 -3.13
CA ILE A 374 14.96 15.58 -3.47
C ILE A 374 14.92 16.49 -2.23
N HIS A 375 15.24 15.99 -1.03
CA HIS A 375 15.00 16.70 0.23
C HIS A 375 15.94 17.90 0.43
N ASN A 376 15.44 18.94 1.11
CA ASN A 376 16.12 20.21 1.38
C ASN A 376 17.29 20.11 2.39
N GLU A 377 17.68 18.91 2.78
CA GLU A 377 18.80 18.68 3.69
C GLU A 377 20.04 18.23 2.91
N PRO A 378 21.26 18.56 3.37
CA PRO A 378 22.49 18.06 2.77
C PRO A 378 22.56 16.53 2.95
N TYR A 379 21.99 15.81 2.00
CA TYR A 379 22.08 14.36 1.95
C TYR A 379 23.36 13.97 1.20
N GLN A 380 24.21 13.22 1.88
CA GLN A 380 25.35 12.53 1.28
C GLN A 380 25.35 11.09 1.77
N LEU A 381 25.64 10.17 0.87
CA LEU A 381 25.87 8.78 1.23
C LEU A 381 27.18 8.68 1.99
N THR A 382 27.21 7.88 3.07
CA THR A 382 28.48 7.53 3.70
C THR A 382 29.37 6.74 2.74
N ASP A 383 30.69 6.85 2.83
CA ASP A 383 31.63 6.11 1.98
C ASP A 383 31.34 4.59 2.00
N THR A 384 31.05 4.04 3.19
CA THR A 384 30.66 2.63 3.33
C THR A 384 29.37 2.30 2.58
N THR A 385 28.36 3.17 2.63
CA THR A 385 27.12 2.97 1.86
C THR A 385 27.36 3.11 0.36
N GLN A 386 28.19 4.05 -0.08
CA GLN A 386 28.56 4.21 -1.49
C GLN A 386 29.18 2.92 -2.02
N ASP A 387 30.20 2.39 -1.34
CA ASP A 387 30.85 1.13 -1.69
C ASP A 387 29.86 -0.04 -1.80
N GLN A 388 28.96 -0.16 -0.81
CA GLN A 388 27.95 -1.22 -0.82
C GLN A 388 26.91 -1.06 -1.93
N VAL A 389 26.51 0.17 -2.24
CA VAL A 389 25.61 0.47 -3.36
C VAL A 389 26.25 0.05 -4.68
N ILE A 390 27.51 0.40 -4.93
CA ILE A 390 28.21 0.01 -6.16
C ILE A 390 28.27 -1.51 -6.29
N ASN A 391 28.66 -2.19 -5.20
CA ASN A 391 28.72 -3.64 -5.19
C ASN A 391 27.35 -4.27 -5.46
N ALA A 392 26.27 -3.71 -4.91
CA ALA A 392 24.90 -4.17 -5.21
C ALA A 392 24.54 -3.97 -6.69
N LEU A 393 24.89 -2.82 -7.29
CA LEU A 393 24.67 -2.54 -8.72
C LEU A 393 25.44 -3.51 -9.63
N HIS A 394 26.69 -3.80 -9.29
CA HIS A 394 27.53 -4.77 -9.98
C HIS A 394 26.96 -6.18 -9.86
N ASN A 395 26.70 -6.66 -8.64
CA ASN A 395 26.25 -8.04 -8.39
C ASN A 395 24.87 -8.37 -8.96
N THR A 396 24.07 -7.35 -9.26
CA THR A 396 22.74 -7.50 -9.87
C THR A 396 22.73 -7.26 -11.38
N ASP A 397 23.91 -7.15 -11.99
CA ASP A 397 24.10 -6.96 -13.43
C ASP A 397 23.29 -5.76 -13.95
N VAL A 398 23.30 -4.62 -13.24
CA VAL A 398 22.47 -3.46 -13.60
C VAL A 398 22.79 -2.95 -15.01
N LEU A 399 24.04 -3.11 -15.45
CA LEU A 399 24.47 -2.72 -16.78
C LEU A 399 23.84 -3.63 -17.83
N ASP A 400 23.84 -4.94 -17.63
CA ASP A 400 23.15 -5.87 -18.52
C ASP A 400 21.63 -5.64 -18.53
N LEU A 401 21.07 -5.20 -17.40
CA LEU A 401 19.66 -4.79 -17.33
C LEU A 401 19.41 -3.59 -18.25
N VAL A 402 20.27 -2.57 -18.21
CA VAL A 402 20.21 -1.41 -19.09
C VAL A 402 20.35 -1.82 -20.56
N ALA A 403 21.35 -2.65 -20.89
CA ALA A 403 21.55 -3.15 -22.26
C ALA A 403 20.31 -3.93 -22.76
N ARG A 404 19.72 -4.77 -21.90
CA ARG A 404 18.49 -5.51 -22.19
C ARG A 404 17.30 -4.59 -22.44
N VAL A 405 17.14 -3.53 -21.63
CA VAL A 405 16.10 -2.52 -21.83
C VAL A 405 16.31 -1.82 -23.17
N ILE A 406 17.52 -1.34 -23.46
CA ILE A 406 17.87 -0.66 -24.71
C ILE A 406 17.55 -1.54 -25.93
N ALA A 407 17.97 -2.82 -25.90
CA ALA A 407 17.69 -3.77 -26.96
C ALA A 407 16.18 -4.05 -27.14
N GLY A 408 15.40 -3.91 -26.06
CA GLY A 408 13.95 -4.06 -26.06
C GLY A 408 13.18 -2.83 -26.55
N LEU A 409 13.82 -1.65 -26.61
CA LEU A 409 13.18 -0.43 -27.12
C LEU A 409 12.96 -0.58 -28.62
N LYS A 410 11.70 -0.46 -29.07
CA LYS A 410 11.39 -0.50 -30.49
C LYS A 410 11.92 0.76 -31.16
N PRO A 411 12.69 0.67 -32.26
CA PRO A 411 13.11 1.85 -32.99
C PRO A 411 11.86 2.59 -33.49
N GLY A 412 11.68 3.83 -33.04
CA GLY A 412 10.61 4.70 -33.54
C GLY A 412 10.89 5.07 -35.00
N PRO A 413 9.85 5.36 -35.82
CA PRO A 413 10.08 6.03 -37.09
C PRO A 413 10.86 7.34 -36.84
N ARG A 414 11.75 7.73 -37.77
CA ARG A 414 12.57 8.97 -37.67
C ARG A 414 11.76 10.27 -37.53
N ILE A 415 10.44 10.18 -37.61
CA ILE A 415 9.50 11.28 -37.42
C ILE A 415 9.02 11.23 -35.97
N SER A 416 9.02 12.38 -35.29
CA SER A 416 8.55 12.52 -33.90
C SER A 416 7.23 11.76 -33.73
N SER A 417 7.30 10.71 -32.93
CA SER A 417 6.16 9.87 -32.61
C SER A 417 6.11 9.73 -31.09
N PRO A 418 4.91 9.57 -30.50
CA PRO A 418 4.78 9.40 -29.05
C PRO A 418 5.57 8.20 -28.48
N VAL A 419 5.98 7.27 -29.34
CA VAL A 419 6.83 6.12 -28.97
C VAL A 419 8.31 6.55 -28.94
N SER A 420 8.77 7.34 -29.92
CA SER A 420 10.14 7.89 -29.94
C SER A 420 10.38 8.78 -28.73
N ASP A 421 9.48 9.71 -28.43
CA ASP A 421 9.63 10.65 -27.31
C ASP A 421 9.71 9.89 -25.95
N ARG A 422 8.96 8.79 -25.81
CA ARG A 422 8.99 7.94 -24.62
C ARG A 422 10.27 7.13 -24.50
N ASN A 423 10.78 6.60 -25.61
CA ASN A 423 12.06 5.91 -25.62
C ASN A 423 13.20 6.86 -25.24
N ASP A 424 13.20 8.07 -25.80
CA ASP A 424 14.21 9.10 -25.49
C ASP A 424 14.15 9.51 -24.02
N ALA A 425 12.95 9.68 -23.46
CA ALA A 425 12.79 9.93 -22.03
C ALA A 425 13.32 8.76 -21.18
N SER A 426 13.05 7.51 -21.58
CA SER A 426 13.53 6.31 -20.87
C SER A 426 15.06 6.22 -20.87
N LEU A 427 15.68 6.43 -22.04
CA LEU A 427 17.14 6.49 -22.19
C LEU A 427 17.73 7.61 -21.33
N GLN A 428 17.11 8.79 -21.33
CA GLN A 428 17.57 9.92 -20.53
C GLN A 428 17.56 9.60 -19.02
N HIS A 429 16.54 8.91 -18.50
CA HIS A 429 16.50 8.50 -17.09
C HIS A 429 17.55 7.45 -16.75
N MET A 430 17.77 6.46 -17.62
CA MET A 430 18.85 5.47 -17.45
C MET A 430 20.23 6.13 -17.43
N PHE A 431 20.55 6.96 -18.42
CA PHE A 431 21.86 7.61 -18.49
C PHE A 431 22.06 8.61 -17.36
N ARG A 432 21.01 9.32 -16.92
CA ARG A 432 21.09 10.17 -15.73
C ARG A 432 21.37 9.35 -14.47
N PHE A 433 20.72 8.20 -14.30
CA PHE A 433 21.01 7.31 -13.18
C PHE A 433 22.46 6.85 -13.20
N LEU A 434 22.96 6.34 -14.33
CA LEU A 434 24.35 5.89 -14.45
C LEU A 434 25.36 7.03 -14.24
N ALA A 435 25.10 8.23 -14.79
CA ALA A 435 25.93 9.40 -14.53
C ALA A 435 25.98 9.74 -13.04
N MET A 436 24.85 9.64 -12.32
CA MET A 436 24.86 9.85 -10.86
C MET A 436 25.68 8.81 -10.12
N VAL A 437 25.65 7.54 -10.56
CA VAL A 437 26.50 6.50 -9.98
C VAL A 437 27.97 6.87 -10.18
N CYS A 438 28.37 7.40 -11.33
CA CYS A 438 29.74 7.86 -11.53
C CYS A 438 30.11 9.10 -10.70
N GLU A 439 29.15 9.95 -10.35
CA GLU A 439 29.40 11.17 -9.56
C GLU A 439 29.61 10.90 -8.06
N ILE A 440 28.97 9.85 -7.51
CA ILE A 440 29.09 9.52 -6.07
C ILE A 440 30.31 8.66 -5.76
N VAL A 441 31.05 8.18 -6.76
CA VAL A 441 32.15 7.23 -6.60
C VAL A 441 33.43 7.82 -7.17
N PRO A 442 34.58 7.71 -6.48
CA PRO A 442 35.87 7.99 -7.08
C PRO A 442 36.07 7.22 -8.40
N GLU A 443 36.53 7.90 -9.44
CA GLU A 443 36.67 7.32 -10.79
C GLU A 443 37.44 5.99 -10.78
N GLU A 444 38.52 5.92 -10.00
CA GLU A 444 39.35 4.72 -9.82
C GLU A 444 38.54 3.51 -9.30
N GLN A 445 37.71 3.70 -8.28
CA GLN A 445 36.89 2.63 -7.70
C GLN A 445 35.78 2.17 -8.64
N SER A 446 35.16 3.10 -9.36
CA SER A 446 34.13 2.77 -10.35
C SER A 446 34.72 1.99 -11.54
N ALA A 447 35.93 2.36 -11.98
CA ALA A 447 36.62 1.72 -13.09
C ALA A 447 37.04 0.28 -12.73
N ASP A 448 37.54 0.08 -11.50
CA ASP A 448 37.92 -1.25 -11.01
C ASP A 448 36.70 -2.16 -10.85
N CYS A 449 35.59 -1.63 -10.32
CA CYS A 449 34.39 -2.43 -10.06
C CYS A 449 33.69 -2.92 -11.33
N PHE A 450 33.65 -2.11 -12.40
CA PHE A 450 32.97 -2.47 -13.65
C PHE A 450 33.95 -2.85 -14.78
N GLN A 451 35.21 -3.14 -14.47
CA GLN A 451 36.24 -3.44 -15.47
C GLN A 451 35.90 -4.67 -16.32
N ASP A 452 35.31 -5.68 -15.69
CA ASP A 452 34.91 -6.94 -16.31
C ASP A 452 33.78 -6.76 -17.35
N CYS A 453 32.92 -5.76 -17.15
CA CYS A 453 31.81 -5.43 -18.03
C CYS A 453 32.23 -4.74 -19.34
N VAL A 454 33.42 -4.13 -19.39
CA VAL A 454 33.86 -3.26 -20.51
C VAL A 454 33.83 -3.98 -21.86
N LEU A 455 34.35 -5.21 -21.91
CA LEU A 455 34.43 -5.99 -23.16
C LEU A 455 33.04 -6.36 -23.69
N ASP A 456 32.10 -6.66 -22.81
CA ASP A 456 30.74 -7.05 -23.20
C ASP A 456 29.94 -5.84 -23.68
N TRP A 457 30.14 -4.67 -23.07
CA TRP A 457 29.57 -3.42 -23.57
C TRP A 457 30.12 -2.98 -24.92
N LEU A 458 31.42 -3.18 -25.18
CA LEU A 458 31.99 -2.95 -26.51
C LEU A 458 31.35 -3.87 -27.57
N LYS A 459 31.08 -5.14 -27.23
CA LYS A 459 30.35 -6.05 -28.14
C LYS A 459 28.91 -5.60 -28.35
N PHE A 460 28.24 -5.17 -27.28
CA PHE A 460 26.87 -4.66 -27.33
C PHE A 460 26.75 -3.40 -28.20
N ASP A 461 27.63 -2.43 -28.02
CA ASP A 461 27.68 -1.20 -28.83
C ASP A 461 27.89 -1.52 -30.32
N ASN A 462 28.84 -2.40 -30.63
CA ASN A 462 29.05 -2.88 -32.00
C ASN A 462 27.79 -3.56 -32.58
N TYR A 463 27.10 -4.40 -31.80
CA TYR A 463 25.85 -5.04 -32.22
C TYR A 463 24.74 -4.01 -32.48
N MET A 464 24.59 -3.00 -31.61
CA MET A 464 23.62 -1.93 -31.78
C MET A 464 23.92 -1.08 -33.01
N HIS A 465 25.20 -0.77 -33.26
CA HIS A 465 25.64 -0.06 -34.46
C HIS A 465 25.32 -0.87 -35.73
N ILE A 466 25.65 -2.16 -35.75
CA ILE A 466 25.33 -3.06 -36.87
C ILE A 466 23.83 -3.12 -37.12
N ASN A 467 22.98 -3.21 -36.09
CA ASN A 467 21.53 -3.27 -36.30
C ASN A 467 20.89 -1.94 -36.67
N ALA A 468 21.40 -0.82 -36.14
CA ALA A 468 20.91 0.51 -36.47
C ALA A 468 21.23 0.91 -37.92
N PHE A 469 22.37 0.45 -38.45
CA PHE A 469 22.86 0.82 -39.79
C PHE A 469 22.84 -0.31 -40.83
N GLY A 470 22.73 -1.58 -40.43
CA GLY A 470 22.90 -2.78 -41.28
C GLY A 470 21.62 -3.37 -41.88
N LEU A 471 20.45 -2.78 -41.63
CA LEU A 471 19.18 -3.12 -42.30
C LEU A 471 18.70 -2.01 -43.24
N MET A 472 19.61 -1.32 -43.93
CA MET A 472 19.23 -0.70 -45.21
C MET A 472 19.30 -1.78 -46.29
N PRO A 473 18.18 -2.23 -46.89
CA PRO A 473 18.27 -2.97 -48.14
C PRO A 473 19.00 -2.05 -49.12
N ALA A 474 20.05 -2.58 -49.75
CA ALA A 474 20.68 -1.92 -50.88
C ALA A 474 19.58 -1.56 -51.89
N GLN A 475 19.33 -0.26 -52.07
CA GLN A 475 18.53 0.25 -53.18
C GLN A 475 19.33 0.17 -54.47
#